data_AF-A0A7C5CY25-F1
#
_entry.id   AF-A0A7C5CY25-F1
#
_cell.length_a   1.000
_cell.length_b   1.000
_cell.length_c   1.000
_cell.angle_alpha   90.00
_cell.angle_beta   90.00
_cell.angle_gamma   90.00
#
_symmetry.space_group_name_H-M   'P 1'
#
loop_
_entity.id
_entity.type
_entity.pdbx_description
1 polymer ?
#
loop_
_entity_poly.entity_id
_entity_poly.type
_entity_poly.pdbx_seq_one_letter_code
_entity_poly.pdbx_strand_id
1 'polypeptide(L)'
;MKRGLLPFNKTRLLLSSPEQIISWSHGEVKRPETLNYRTLKPEKEGLFCAKIFGPLKDYECLCGKYKGKRFEGTICDRCGVEVTKAYVRRERFGHITLATPCAHIWFLKSSPSKIGALLGLSARDIEKVIYFESYLVVEYPTPDMETTFANSESTIPVFKDDITHHVKLHVVTEEQYEKEFAYSVDNRYESGMGAEFVRQVLSMLDLDTLTSKLKKILKPYTFGFEDLGPSMESEHKKLYEKLVMFLADRTKLYSVGISTSLNGAQMTLEDVIHGIINESIYLNVKTGEISNQDLGEDWHTSKDAIRYRFEYAREQNPNIPVFDKIQEDIRALVLKDFSDAKVKTLVKTLKLAEGFLKSSNRPEWMILTVLPVIPPELRPLVALDGGKFATSDLNDLYRRLINRNNRLKRLIDLDAPDIIVRNEKRMLQESVDVLIDNGKRGKMVSSHNRPLKSLSDYLKGKQGRFRQNLLGKRVDYSGRSVIVVGPSLKMHQCGLPKIMALELFKPFVYRRLEEKGYATSIKNARKMVEQKQPEVWECLEEVVKQHPVLLNRAPTLHRMSIQAFEPVLVEGKAIRLHPLVCPPFN
;
A
#
# COMPACT_ATOMS: atom_id res chain seq x y z
N MET A 1 35.52 5.86 2.62
CA MET A 1 34.13 6.00 3.11
C MET A 1 33.56 4.63 3.43
N LYS A 2 33.23 4.35 4.70
CA LYS A 2 32.56 3.10 5.11
C LYS A 2 31.22 3.01 4.38
N ARG A 3 31.08 2.05 3.45
CA ARG A 3 29.82 1.71 2.75
C ARG A 3 28.86 1.00 3.72
N GLY A 4 28.41 1.70 4.74
CA GLY A 4 27.19 1.36 5.49
C GLY A 4 26.06 2.26 5.00
N LEU A 5 24.84 1.73 4.94
CA LEU A 5 23.65 2.58 4.86
C LEU A 5 23.77 3.65 5.95
N LEU A 6 23.73 4.92 5.58
CA LEU A 6 23.59 6.00 6.56
C LEU A 6 22.43 5.63 7.49
N PRO A 7 22.57 5.77 8.82
CA PRO A 7 21.48 5.47 9.73
C PRO A 7 20.27 6.33 9.33
N PHE A 8 19.17 5.68 8.98
CA PHE A 8 17.92 6.35 8.63
C PHE A 8 16.91 6.16 9.77
N ASN A 9 16.20 7.23 10.10
CA ASN A 9 15.23 7.22 11.21
C ASN A 9 13.80 6.88 10.74
N LYS A 10 13.52 7.01 9.44
CA LYS A 10 12.17 6.86 8.87
C LYS A 10 12.24 6.25 7.47
N THR A 11 11.24 5.44 7.13
CA THR A 11 10.99 4.94 5.77
C THR A 11 9.70 5.54 5.25
N ARG A 12 9.71 6.07 4.02
CA ARG A 12 8.54 6.65 3.36
C ARG A 12 8.22 5.87 2.09
N LEU A 13 6.92 5.63 1.85
CA LEU A 13 6.42 5.00 0.64
C LEU A 13 5.57 6.02 -0.12
N LEU A 14 5.85 6.19 -1.41
CA LEU A 14 5.14 7.09 -2.32
C LEU A 14 4.88 6.40 -3.66
N LEU A 15 4.02 7.01 -4.47
CA LEU A 15 3.91 6.65 -5.88
C LEU A 15 5.16 7.07 -6.62
N SER A 16 5.51 6.31 -7.66
CA SER A 16 6.68 6.58 -8.49
C SER A 16 6.23 7.26 -9.77
N SER A 17 6.73 8.46 -10.05
CA SER A 17 6.50 9.09 -11.35
C SER A 17 7.26 8.33 -12.44
N PRO A 18 6.83 8.41 -13.72
CA PRO A 18 7.57 7.81 -14.83
C PRO A 18 9.03 8.27 -14.89
N GLU A 19 9.27 9.55 -14.62
CA GLU A 19 10.62 10.15 -14.57
C GLU A 19 11.47 9.56 -13.45
N GLN A 20 10.88 9.35 -12.26
CA GLN A 20 11.56 8.69 -11.15
C GLN A 20 11.94 7.24 -11.51
N ILE A 21 11.05 6.51 -12.18
CA ILE A 21 11.33 5.14 -12.63
C ILE A 21 12.51 5.13 -13.62
N ILE A 22 12.56 6.09 -14.54
CA ILE A 22 13.68 6.27 -15.47
C ILE A 22 14.96 6.61 -14.69
N SER A 23 14.90 7.47 -13.68
CA SER A 23 16.07 7.88 -12.89
C SER A 23 16.74 6.72 -12.15
N TRP A 24 15.99 5.69 -11.77
CA TRP A 24 16.54 4.46 -11.17
C TRP A 24 17.14 3.51 -12.20
N SER A 25 16.74 3.67 -13.45
CA SER A 25 17.05 2.76 -14.52
C SER A 25 18.44 2.98 -15.09
N HIS A 26 19.13 1.89 -15.38
CA HIS A 26 20.43 1.89 -16.04
C HIS A 26 20.32 1.55 -17.54
N GLY A 27 19.10 1.39 -18.05
CA GLY A 27 18.84 1.16 -19.47
C GLY A 27 17.49 0.48 -19.74
N GLU A 28 17.02 0.65 -20.97
CA GLU A 28 15.77 0.04 -21.46
C GLU A 28 16.01 -1.42 -21.86
N VAL A 29 15.16 -2.33 -21.38
CA VAL A 29 15.11 -3.72 -21.82
C VAL A 29 14.17 -3.81 -23.02
N LYS A 30 14.76 -3.89 -24.22
CA LYS A 30 14.00 -3.93 -25.48
C LYS A 30 13.65 -5.35 -25.91
N ARG A 31 14.47 -6.34 -25.54
CA ARG A 31 14.33 -7.69 -26.06
C ARG A 31 13.91 -8.71 -25.00
N PRO A 32 13.09 -9.71 -25.35
CA PRO A 32 12.65 -10.76 -24.44
C PRO A 32 13.77 -11.79 -24.16
N GLU A 33 14.86 -11.80 -24.94
CA GLU A 33 15.89 -12.82 -24.78
C GLU A 33 16.62 -12.72 -23.43
N THR A 34 17.09 -13.88 -22.95
CA THR A 34 17.76 -14.01 -21.66
C THR A 34 19.26 -14.21 -21.84
N LEU A 35 19.67 -15.44 -22.17
CA LEU A 35 21.04 -15.83 -22.48
C LEU A 35 21.10 -16.42 -23.88
N ASN A 36 22.25 -16.28 -24.52
CA ASN A 36 22.56 -16.97 -25.76
C ASN A 36 22.69 -18.47 -25.51
N TYR A 37 22.00 -19.31 -26.27
CA TYR A 37 21.98 -20.76 -26.07
C TYR A 37 23.34 -21.45 -26.27
N ARG A 38 24.25 -20.88 -27.10
CA ARG A 38 25.59 -21.45 -27.34
C ARG A 38 26.61 -20.95 -26.32
N THR A 39 26.67 -19.63 -26.15
CA THR A 39 27.74 -19.01 -25.34
C THR A 39 27.39 -18.90 -23.86
N LEU A 40 26.11 -19.11 -23.51
CA LEU A 40 25.55 -18.89 -22.18
C LEU A 40 25.77 -17.46 -21.64
N LYS A 41 26.14 -16.52 -22.52
CA LYS A 41 26.33 -15.11 -22.19
C LYS A 41 25.00 -14.36 -22.32
N PRO A 42 24.77 -13.31 -21.51
CA PRO A 42 23.60 -12.47 -21.64
C PRO A 42 23.50 -11.80 -22.99
N GLU A 43 22.29 -11.80 -23.55
CA GLU A 43 21.99 -11.10 -24.79
C GLU A 43 22.01 -9.57 -24.58
N LYS A 44 22.35 -8.84 -25.65
CA LYS A 44 22.33 -7.37 -25.64
C LYS A 44 20.89 -6.87 -25.57
N GLU A 45 20.63 -5.88 -24.72
CA GLU A 45 19.29 -5.30 -24.47
C GLU A 45 18.23 -6.30 -23.97
N GLY A 46 18.64 -7.52 -23.61
CA GLY A 46 17.79 -8.55 -23.03
C GLY A 46 17.65 -8.45 -21.50
N LEU A 47 16.89 -9.37 -20.92
CA LEU A 47 16.56 -9.40 -19.49
C LEU A 47 17.76 -9.56 -18.56
N PHE A 48 18.90 -10.03 -19.05
CA PHE A 48 20.12 -10.23 -18.24
C PHE A 48 21.29 -9.35 -18.70
N CYS A 49 21.04 -8.38 -19.58
CA CYS A 49 22.06 -7.58 -20.26
C CYS A 49 23.11 -7.00 -19.30
N ALA A 50 24.39 -7.25 -19.59
CA ALA A 50 25.49 -6.77 -18.75
C ALA A 50 25.70 -5.25 -18.85
N LYS A 51 25.30 -4.61 -19.97
CA LYS A 51 25.35 -3.14 -20.11
C LYS A 51 24.38 -2.45 -19.15
N ILE A 52 23.18 -2.99 -19.02
CA ILE A 52 22.11 -2.43 -18.16
C ILE A 52 22.40 -2.77 -16.69
N PHE A 53 22.58 -4.06 -16.38
CA PHE A 53 22.60 -4.51 -14.99
C PHE A 53 24.00 -4.58 -14.38
N GLY A 54 25.06 -4.45 -15.18
CA GLY A 54 26.45 -4.56 -14.73
C GLY A 54 27.14 -5.90 -15.02
N PRO A 55 28.41 -6.05 -14.65
CA PRO A 55 29.27 -7.16 -15.07
C PRO A 55 28.94 -8.48 -14.34
N LEU A 56 29.18 -9.62 -15.00
CA LEU A 56 28.95 -10.96 -14.44
C LEU A 56 30.02 -11.38 -13.42
N LYS A 57 31.24 -10.85 -13.56
CA LYS A 57 32.40 -11.16 -12.73
C LYS A 57 32.97 -9.85 -12.19
N ASP A 58 33.56 -9.93 -11.01
CA ASP A 58 34.15 -8.76 -10.36
C ASP A 58 35.28 -8.16 -11.20
N TYR A 59 35.14 -6.87 -11.50
CA TYR A 59 36.10 -6.07 -12.26
C TYR A 59 36.49 -6.68 -13.62
N GLU A 60 35.54 -7.33 -14.30
CA GLU A 60 35.73 -7.88 -15.64
C GLU A 60 34.54 -7.53 -16.56
N CYS A 61 34.83 -6.90 -17.70
CA CYS A 61 33.82 -6.62 -18.72
C CYS A 61 33.39 -7.91 -19.46
N LEU A 62 32.21 -7.92 -20.09
CA LEU A 62 31.63 -9.11 -20.72
C LEU A 62 32.50 -9.75 -21.83
N CYS A 63 33.24 -8.92 -22.59
CA CYS A 63 34.12 -9.40 -23.66
C CYS A 63 35.52 -9.76 -23.19
N GLY A 64 35.90 -9.41 -21.95
CA GLY A 64 37.22 -9.66 -21.39
C GLY A 64 38.34 -8.69 -21.82
N LYS A 65 38.04 -7.59 -22.54
CA LYS A 65 39.02 -6.54 -22.92
C LYS A 65 39.66 -5.90 -21.68
N TYR A 66 38.83 -5.44 -20.75
CA TYR A 66 39.24 -4.86 -19.48
C TYR A 66 39.02 -5.86 -18.35
N LYS A 67 40.10 -6.16 -17.62
CA LYS A 67 40.14 -7.11 -16.48
C LYS A 67 40.97 -6.57 -15.32
N GLY A 68 40.47 -6.81 -14.13
CA GLY A 68 41.11 -6.46 -12.87
C GLY A 68 40.73 -5.07 -12.38
N LYS A 69 40.98 -4.84 -11.08
CA LYS A 69 40.55 -3.64 -10.36
C LYS A 69 41.12 -2.33 -10.91
N ARG A 70 42.24 -2.37 -11.64
CA ARG A 70 42.86 -1.18 -12.25
C ARG A 70 41.96 -0.42 -13.22
N PHE A 71 40.96 -1.10 -13.81
CA PHE A 71 40.01 -0.49 -14.74
C PHE A 71 38.65 -0.19 -14.08
N GLU A 72 38.57 -0.17 -12.75
CA GLU A 72 37.32 0.11 -12.03
C GLU A 72 36.71 1.45 -12.51
N GLY A 73 35.44 1.43 -12.89
CA GLY A 73 34.70 2.58 -13.42
C GLY A 73 34.86 2.82 -14.93
N THR A 74 35.75 2.11 -15.62
CA THR A 74 35.87 2.24 -17.08
C THR A 74 34.72 1.50 -17.79
N ILE A 75 34.08 2.17 -18.75
CA ILE A 75 33.07 1.57 -19.64
C ILE A 75 33.78 0.99 -20.86
N CYS A 76 33.51 -0.27 -21.17
CA CYS A 76 34.20 -0.93 -22.28
C CYS A 76 33.68 -0.49 -23.66
N ASP A 77 34.56 0.01 -24.53
CA ASP A 77 34.19 0.44 -25.90
C ASP A 77 33.56 -0.67 -26.77
N ARG A 78 33.95 -1.94 -26.55
CA ARG A 78 33.48 -3.08 -27.36
C ARG A 78 32.11 -3.62 -26.91
N CYS A 79 31.87 -3.67 -25.60
CA CYS A 79 30.66 -4.31 -25.05
C CYS A 79 29.75 -3.37 -24.26
N GLY A 80 30.19 -2.14 -23.99
CA GLY A 80 29.46 -1.13 -23.22
C GLY A 80 29.30 -1.46 -21.73
N VAL A 81 29.99 -2.48 -21.22
CA VAL A 81 29.88 -2.91 -19.82
C VAL A 81 30.88 -2.14 -18.97
N GLU A 82 30.37 -1.54 -17.90
CA GLU A 82 31.16 -0.90 -16.87
C GLU A 82 31.90 -1.95 -16.02
N VAL A 83 33.18 -1.69 -15.74
CA VAL A 83 34.01 -2.57 -14.91
C VAL A 83 33.81 -2.21 -13.44
N THR A 84 32.97 -2.98 -12.75
CA THR A 84 32.69 -2.83 -11.31
C THR A 84 32.58 -4.20 -10.65
N LYS A 85 32.20 -4.24 -9.35
CA LYS A 85 31.79 -5.49 -8.69
C LYS A 85 30.54 -6.06 -9.36
N ALA A 86 30.43 -7.38 -9.43
CA ALA A 86 29.25 -8.07 -9.96
C ALA A 86 28.00 -7.85 -9.09
N TYR A 87 28.19 -7.55 -7.80
CA TYR A 87 27.12 -7.26 -6.84
C TYR A 87 26.14 -6.17 -7.29
N VAL A 88 26.57 -5.22 -8.13
CA VAL A 88 25.68 -4.18 -8.69
C VAL A 88 24.50 -4.79 -9.48
N ARG A 89 24.62 -6.02 -9.98
CA ARG A 89 23.54 -6.78 -10.64
C ARG A 89 22.38 -7.15 -9.70
N ARG A 90 22.55 -6.94 -8.40
CA ARG A 90 21.51 -7.03 -7.37
C ARG A 90 20.79 -5.70 -7.09
N GLU A 91 21.40 -4.59 -7.48
CA GLU A 91 20.98 -3.23 -7.14
C GLU A 91 20.40 -2.48 -8.35
N ARG A 92 21.01 -2.63 -9.53
CA ARG A 92 20.66 -1.87 -10.74
C ARG A 92 19.31 -2.29 -11.32
N PHE A 93 18.39 -1.34 -11.45
CA PHE A 93 17.13 -1.53 -12.15
C PHE A 93 17.27 -1.29 -13.65
N GLY A 94 16.45 -2.00 -14.43
CA GLY A 94 16.17 -1.67 -15.83
C GLY A 94 14.78 -1.06 -15.94
N HIS A 95 14.38 -0.64 -17.13
CA HIS A 95 12.99 -0.24 -17.38
C HIS A 95 12.50 -0.76 -18.73
N ILE A 96 11.18 -0.77 -18.92
CA ILE A 96 10.51 -1.03 -20.20
C ILE A 96 9.61 0.17 -20.46
N THR A 97 9.81 0.82 -21.61
CA THR A 97 8.90 1.87 -22.08
C THR A 97 7.71 1.21 -22.76
N LEU A 98 6.54 1.34 -22.17
CA LEU A 98 5.31 0.78 -22.69
C LEU A 98 4.88 1.57 -23.93
N ALA A 99 4.41 0.86 -24.96
CA ALA A 99 3.91 1.47 -26.19
C ALA A 99 2.66 2.30 -25.93
N THR A 100 1.83 1.85 -24.97
CA THR A 100 0.65 2.57 -24.49
C THR A 100 0.61 2.52 -22.97
N PRO A 101 0.11 3.57 -22.30
CA PRO A 101 -0.04 3.57 -20.85
C PRO A 101 -0.92 2.38 -20.38
N CYS A 102 -0.55 1.76 -19.26
CA CYS A 102 -1.31 0.66 -18.64
C CYS A 102 -1.64 1.00 -17.19
N ALA A 103 -2.86 0.73 -16.75
CA ALA A 103 -3.27 0.96 -15.37
C ALA A 103 -2.57 -0.02 -14.42
N HIS A 104 -2.12 0.47 -13.27
CA HIS A 104 -1.56 -0.40 -12.24
C HIS A 104 -2.68 -1.14 -11.50
N ILE A 105 -2.70 -2.48 -11.58
CA ILE A 105 -3.80 -3.31 -11.09
C ILE A 105 -4.16 -3.11 -9.60
N TRP A 106 -3.20 -2.80 -8.73
CA TRP A 106 -3.50 -2.51 -7.32
C TRP A 106 -4.41 -1.30 -7.12
N PHE A 107 -4.31 -0.26 -7.96
CA PHE A 107 -5.16 0.93 -7.84
C PHE A 107 -6.48 0.78 -8.58
N LEU A 108 -6.51 -0.09 -9.60
CA LEU A 108 -7.71 -0.44 -10.36
C LEU A 108 -8.64 -1.38 -9.58
N LYS A 109 -8.11 -2.53 -9.14
CA LYS A 109 -8.86 -3.66 -8.55
C LYS A 109 -8.87 -3.69 -7.01
N SER A 110 -8.40 -2.64 -6.34
CA SER A 110 -8.62 -2.51 -4.89
C SER A 110 -10.10 -2.32 -4.58
N SER A 111 -10.53 -2.66 -3.37
CA SER A 111 -11.88 -2.33 -2.89
C SER A 111 -11.77 -1.24 -1.80
N PRO A 112 -12.24 0.00 -2.04
CA PRO A 112 -12.73 0.53 -3.33
C PRO A 112 -11.60 0.75 -4.35
N SER A 113 -11.96 0.84 -5.63
CA SER A 113 -11.03 1.21 -6.71
C SER A 113 -10.55 2.64 -6.47
N LYS A 114 -9.23 2.88 -6.46
CA LYS A 114 -8.70 4.23 -6.23
C LYS A 114 -8.95 5.14 -7.43
N ILE A 115 -8.76 4.60 -8.63
CA ILE A 115 -9.02 5.30 -9.89
C ILE A 115 -10.54 5.58 -10.02
N GLY A 116 -11.37 4.55 -9.84
CA GLY A 116 -12.83 4.71 -9.90
C GLY A 116 -13.36 5.70 -8.87
N ALA A 117 -12.87 5.65 -7.63
CA ALA A 117 -13.29 6.56 -6.57
C ALA A 117 -12.98 8.03 -6.88
N LEU A 118 -11.81 8.34 -7.46
CA LEU A 118 -11.45 9.71 -7.85
C LEU A 118 -12.29 10.25 -9.00
N LEU A 119 -12.63 9.38 -9.97
CA LEU A 119 -13.43 9.76 -11.13
C LEU A 119 -14.95 9.70 -10.87
N GLY A 120 -15.39 9.30 -9.67
CA GLY A 120 -16.82 9.10 -9.38
C GLY A 120 -17.45 7.91 -10.14
N LEU A 121 -16.63 6.99 -10.66
CA LEU A 121 -17.07 5.83 -11.45
C LEU A 121 -17.10 4.56 -10.59
N SER A 122 -18.00 3.62 -10.94
CA SER A 122 -17.99 2.31 -10.31
C SER A 122 -16.75 1.51 -10.71
N ALA A 123 -16.34 0.56 -9.86
CA ALA A 123 -15.19 -0.30 -10.15
C ALA A 123 -15.39 -1.12 -11.45
N ARG A 124 -16.64 -1.47 -11.79
CA ARG A 124 -16.94 -2.21 -13.03
C ARG A 124 -16.83 -1.32 -14.26
N ASP A 125 -17.31 -0.08 -14.17
CA ASP A 125 -17.33 0.82 -15.32
C ASP A 125 -15.92 1.24 -15.71
N ILE A 126 -15.06 1.56 -14.74
CA ILE A 126 -13.65 1.88 -15.02
C ILE A 126 -12.88 0.68 -15.59
N GLU A 127 -13.24 -0.54 -15.19
CA GLU A 127 -12.66 -1.75 -15.78
C GLU A 127 -13.06 -1.91 -17.25
N LYS A 128 -14.34 -1.73 -17.60
CA LYS A 128 -14.80 -1.78 -18.99
C LYS A 128 -14.04 -0.82 -19.88
N VAL A 129 -13.79 0.41 -19.40
CA VAL A 129 -13.00 1.42 -20.13
C VAL A 129 -11.56 0.95 -20.30
N ILE A 130 -10.89 0.52 -19.24
CA ILE A 130 -9.46 0.12 -19.28
C ILE A 130 -9.22 -1.10 -20.18
N TYR A 131 -10.16 -2.04 -20.24
CA TYR A 131 -10.06 -3.24 -21.05
C TYR A 131 -10.72 -3.13 -22.43
N PHE A 132 -10.98 -1.90 -22.90
CA PHE A 132 -11.47 -1.59 -24.25
C PHE A 132 -12.85 -2.22 -24.57
N GLU A 133 -13.74 -2.31 -23.58
CA GLU A 133 -15.12 -2.77 -23.75
C GLU A 133 -16.12 -1.61 -23.90
N SER A 134 -15.78 -0.41 -23.40
CA SER A 134 -16.67 0.76 -23.41
C SER A 134 -15.87 2.04 -23.54
N TYR A 135 -16.47 3.07 -24.13
CA TYR A 135 -15.90 4.41 -24.19
C TYR A 135 -16.14 5.14 -22.88
N LEU A 136 -15.15 5.92 -22.44
CA LEU A 136 -15.34 6.97 -21.46
C LEU A 136 -15.55 8.27 -22.22
N VAL A 137 -16.66 8.94 -21.98
CA VAL A 137 -17.00 10.24 -22.56
C VAL A 137 -16.98 11.29 -21.47
N VAL A 138 -16.23 12.36 -21.70
CA VAL A 138 -16.18 13.58 -20.90
C VAL A 138 -17.11 14.58 -21.56
N GLU A 139 -18.19 14.95 -20.86
CA GLU A 139 -19.12 15.99 -21.27
C GLU A 139 -18.75 17.30 -20.57
N TYR A 140 -18.41 18.31 -21.38
CA TYR A 140 -18.15 19.67 -20.93
C TYR A 140 -19.46 20.48 -20.88
N PRO A 141 -19.61 21.40 -19.90
CA PRO A 141 -20.79 22.26 -19.82
C PRO A 141 -20.78 23.30 -20.94
N THR A 142 -21.97 23.63 -21.46
CA THR A 142 -22.17 24.88 -22.21
C THR A 142 -22.29 26.05 -21.24
N PRO A 143 -22.12 27.32 -21.68
CA PRO A 143 -22.20 28.49 -20.80
C PRO A 143 -23.47 28.53 -19.94
N ASP A 144 -24.61 28.12 -20.49
CA ASP A 144 -25.89 28.07 -19.78
C ASP A 144 -25.97 26.96 -18.72
N MET A 145 -25.14 25.92 -18.83
CA MET A 145 -25.15 24.73 -17.96
C MET A 145 -24.08 24.75 -16.87
N GLU A 146 -23.17 25.72 -16.84
CA GLU A 146 -22.04 25.76 -15.89
C GLU A 146 -22.50 25.69 -14.42
N THR A 147 -23.52 26.48 -14.07
CA THR A 147 -24.09 26.51 -12.72
C THR A 147 -24.73 25.17 -12.34
N THR A 148 -25.40 24.53 -13.31
CA THR A 148 -26.04 23.23 -13.12
C THR A 148 -25.01 22.11 -12.94
N PHE A 149 -23.94 22.13 -13.73
CA PHE A 149 -22.85 21.17 -13.62
C PHE A 149 -22.06 21.34 -12.32
N ALA A 150 -21.78 22.58 -11.89
CA ALA A 150 -21.07 22.85 -10.64
C ALA A 150 -21.80 22.28 -9.42
N ASN A 151 -23.13 22.46 -9.37
CA ASN A 151 -23.98 22.03 -8.27
C ASN A 151 -24.31 20.52 -8.29
N SER A 152 -24.13 19.83 -9.42
CA SER A 152 -24.41 18.40 -9.52
C SER A 152 -23.40 17.58 -8.70
N GLU A 153 -23.88 16.64 -7.90
CA GLU A 153 -23.01 15.71 -7.14
C GLU A 153 -22.18 14.79 -8.05
N SER A 154 -22.65 14.55 -9.27
CA SER A 154 -22.07 13.57 -10.21
C SER A 154 -20.93 14.11 -11.07
N THR A 155 -20.66 15.42 -11.00
CA THR A 155 -19.62 16.06 -11.82
C THR A 155 -18.29 16.14 -11.07
N ILE A 156 -17.19 16.07 -11.83
CA ILE A 156 -15.83 16.21 -11.31
C ILE A 156 -15.20 17.51 -11.82
N PRO A 157 -14.39 18.21 -11.02
CA PRO A 157 -13.67 19.40 -11.47
C PRO A 157 -12.40 19.02 -12.23
N VAL A 158 -12.25 19.59 -13.41
CA VAL A 158 -11.18 19.32 -14.36
C VAL A 158 -10.60 20.65 -14.82
N PHE A 159 -9.28 20.78 -14.75
CA PHE A 159 -8.51 21.94 -15.16
C PHE A 159 -8.17 21.83 -16.65
N LYS A 160 -8.64 22.79 -17.44
CA LYS A 160 -8.40 22.88 -18.89
C LYS A 160 -8.39 24.35 -19.29
N ASP A 161 -7.45 24.74 -20.16
CA ASP A 161 -7.33 26.12 -20.66
C ASP A 161 -7.24 27.19 -19.54
N ASP A 162 -6.48 26.87 -18.48
CA ASP A 162 -6.29 27.68 -17.26
C ASP A 162 -7.56 27.92 -16.40
N ILE A 163 -8.67 27.23 -16.72
CA ILE A 163 -9.95 27.34 -16.03
C ILE A 163 -10.38 25.96 -15.49
N THR A 164 -10.98 25.94 -14.30
CA THR A 164 -11.58 24.72 -13.74
C THR A 164 -13.03 24.59 -14.24
N HIS A 165 -13.29 23.58 -15.07
CA HIS A 165 -14.63 23.21 -15.50
C HIS A 165 -15.16 22.02 -14.70
N HIS A 166 -16.45 22.01 -14.40
CA HIS A 166 -17.12 20.83 -13.85
C HIS A 166 -17.65 19.99 -15.00
N VAL A 167 -17.10 18.78 -15.18
CA VAL A 167 -17.45 17.88 -16.27
C VAL A 167 -18.22 16.67 -15.76
N LYS A 168 -19.04 16.08 -16.63
CA LYS A 168 -19.75 14.83 -16.35
C LYS A 168 -19.08 13.69 -17.11
N LEU A 169 -18.88 12.56 -16.43
CA LEU A 169 -18.30 11.37 -17.04
C LEU A 169 -19.40 10.35 -17.34
N HIS A 170 -19.41 9.84 -18.56
CA HIS A 170 -20.31 8.78 -19.01
C HIS A 170 -19.51 7.59 -19.50
N VAL A 171 -19.93 6.39 -19.11
CA VAL A 171 -19.36 5.13 -19.65
C VAL A 171 -20.40 4.50 -20.55
N VAL A 172 -20.12 4.48 -21.84
CA VAL A 172 -21.08 4.13 -22.90
C VAL A 172 -20.55 2.99 -23.77
N THR A 173 -21.45 2.16 -24.28
CA THR A 173 -21.10 1.12 -25.24
C THR A 173 -20.77 1.74 -26.60
N GLU A 174 -20.14 0.96 -27.49
CA GLU A 174 -19.80 1.42 -28.84
C GLU A 174 -21.04 1.84 -29.64
N GLU A 175 -22.14 1.07 -29.57
CA GLU A 175 -23.40 1.42 -30.25
C GLU A 175 -24.02 2.74 -29.73
N GLN A 176 -23.96 2.98 -28.42
CA GLN A 176 -24.46 4.22 -27.82
C GLN A 176 -23.57 5.40 -28.20
N TYR A 177 -22.25 5.19 -28.17
CA TYR A 177 -21.27 6.18 -28.59
C TYR A 177 -21.51 6.66 -30.03
N GLU A 178 -21.70 5.73 -30.96
CA GLU A 178 -21.96 6.04 -32.38
C GLU A 178 -23.27 6.80 -32.60
N LYS A 179 -24.33 6.46 -31.86
CA LYS A 179 -25.65 7.08 -32.01
C LYS A 179 -25.72 8.48 -31.41
N GLU A 180 -25.15 8.68 -30.22
CA GLU A 180 -25.40 9.88 -29.41
C GLU A 180 -24.22 10.87 -29.43
N PHE A 181 -22.98 10.39 -29.55
CA PHE A 181 -21.79 11.21 -29.30
C PHE A 181 -20.88 11.38 -30.53
N ALA A 182 -20.78 10.38 -31.40
CA ALA A 182 -19.82 10.37 -32.51
C ALA A 182 -20.03 11.47 -33.56
N TYR A 183 -21.29 11.92 -33.74
CA TYR A 183 -21.65 12.96 -34.72
C TYR A 183 -21.82 14.35 -34.10
N SER A 184 -21.50 14.53 -32.82
CA SER A 184 -21.57 15.85 -32.21
C SER A 184 -20.50 16.77 -32.82
N VAL A 185 -20.95 17.87 -33.43
CA VAL A 185 -20.09 18.82 -34.18
C VAL A 185 -19.42 19.82 -33.24
N ASP A 186 -19.94 19.97 -32.02
CA ASP A 186 -19.41 20.87 -31.01
C ASP A 186 -18.33 20.17 -30.18
N ASN A 187 -17.27 20.90 -29.79
CA ASN A 187 -16.21 20.48 -28.85
C ASN A 187 -16.71 20.15 -27.42
N ARG A 188 -17.99 19.80 -27.28
CA ARG A 188 -18.69 19.48 -26.04
C ARG A 188 -18.29 18.13 -25.47
N TYR A 189 -17.89 17.18 -26.32
CA TYR A 189 -17.57 15.82 -25.90
C TYR A 189 -16.15 15.42 -26.28
N GLU A 190 -15.40 14.93 -25.30
CA GLU A 190 -14.15 14.21 -25.54
C GLU A 190 -14.33 12.76 -25.16
N SER A 191 -13.78 11.83 -25.94
CA SER A 191 -13.96 10.41 -25.66
C SER A 191 -12.69 9.62 -25.91
N GLY A 192 -12.62 8.47 -25.24
CA GLY A 192 -11.54 7.53 -25.46
C GLY A 192 -11.72 6.24 -24.69
N MET A 193 -10.82 5.30 -24.97
CA MET A 193 -10.77 3.99 -24.33
C MET A 193 -9.41 3.73 -23.71
N GLY A 194 -9.36 2.76 -22.82
CA GLY A 194 -8.11 2.27 -22.24
C GLY A 194 -7.55 3.18 -21.16
N ALA A 195 -6.41 2.73 -20.61
CA ALA A 195 -5.71 3.47 -19.57
C ALA A 195 -5.08 4.79 -20.07
N GLU A 196 -4.92 4.95 -21.38
CA GLU A 196 -4.41 6.16 -22.01
C GLU A 196 -5.33 7.36 -21.77
N PHE A 197 -6.61 7.23 -22.13
CA PHE A 197 -7.59 8.29 -21.93
C PHE A 197 -7.89 8.52 -20.44
N VAL A 198 -7.95 7.45 -19.65
CA VAL A 198 -8.10 7.56 -18.18
C VAL A 198 -6.96 8.37 -17.56
N ARG A 199 -5.72 8.21 -18.05
CA ARG A 199 -4.57 9.00 -17.60
C ARG A 199 -4.73 10.48 -17.93
N GLN A 200 -5.22 10.80 -19.12
CA GLN A 200 -5.48 12.17 -19.55
C GLN A 200 -6.49 12.84 -18.61
N VAL A 201 -7.64 12.19 -18.36
CA VAL A 201 -8.67 12.70 -17.44
C VAL A 201 -8.10 12.87 -16.02
N LEU A 202 -7.32 11.91 -15.53
CA LEU A 202 -6.68 12.00 -14.21
C LEU A 202 -5.67 13.15 -14.11
N SER A 203 -4.95 13.46 -15.20
CA SER A 203 -3.95 14.54 -15.21
C SER A 203 -4.57 15.93 -15.19
N MET A 204 -5.81 16.04 -15.67
CA MET A 204 -6.57 17.28 -15.65
C MET A 204 -7.38 17.43 -14.34
N LEU A 205 -7.40 16.44 -13.44
CA LEU A 205 -8.24 16.49 -12.24
C LEU A 205 -7.76 17.56 -11.24
N ASP A 206 -8.64 18.50 -10.89
CA ASP A 206 -8.37 19.50 -9.84
C ASP A 206 -8.72 18.94 -8.46
N LEU A 207 -7.68 18.51 -7.73
CA LEU A 207 -7.83 17.89 -6.42
C LEU A 207 -8.29 18.86 -5.32
N ASP A 208 -7.93 20.14 -5.40
CA ASP A 208 -8.27 21.14 -4.38
C ASP A 208 -9.75 21.49 -4.47
N THR A 209 -10.24 21.73 -5.70
CA THR A 209 -11.67 21.97 -5.96
C THR A 209 -12.49 20.71 -5.67
N LEU A 210 -11.99 19.51 -6.02
CA LEU A 210 -12.67 18.25 -5.70
C LEU A 210 -12.80 18.05 -4.19
N THR A 211 -11.74 18.30 -3.43
CA THR A 211 -11.74 18.18 -1.96
C THR A 211 -12.73 19.15 -1.33
N SER A 212 -12.74 20.40 -1.79
CA SER A 212 -13.66 21.43 -1.31
C SER A 212 -15.12 21.08 -1.61
N LYS A 213 -15.39 20.57 -2.81
CA LYS A 213 -16.71 20.06 -3.21
C LYS A 213 -17.16 18.88 -2.35
N LEU A 214 -16.29 17.88 -2.15
CA LEU A 214 -16.60 16.71 -1.31
C LEU A 214 -16.87 17.10 0.15
N LYS A 215 -16.16 18.10 0.69
CA LYS A 215 -16.43 18.65 2.03
C LYS A 215 -17.79 19.32 2.12
N LYS A 216 -18.16 20.12 1.11
CA LYS A 216 -19.51 20.73 1.03
C LYS A 216 -20.60 19.66 0.97
N ILE A 217 -20.40 18.62 0.15
CA ILE A 217 -21.34 17.48 0.07
C ILE A 217 -21.38 16.73 1.41
N LEU A 218 -20.28 16.62 2.15
CA LEU A 218 -20.22 15.89 3.42
C LEU A 218 -20.69 16.71 4.64
N LYS A 219 -20.73 18.05 4.56
CA LYS A 219 -21.14 18.95 5.65
C LYS A 219 -22.52 18.59 6.24
N PRO A 220 -23.55 18.20 5.45
CA PRO A 220 -24.84 17.79 6.00
C PRO A 220 -24.81 16.57 6.90
N TYR A 221 -23.81 15.70 6.70
CA TYR A 221 -23.65 14.45 7.45
C TYR A 221 -22.91 14.62 8.76
N THR A 222 -22.24 15.75 8.96
CA THR A 222 -21.57 16.11 10.21
C THR A 222 -22.45 16.93 11.14
N PHE A 223 -23.62 17.37 10.66
CA PHE A 223 -24.50 18.21 11.45
C PHE A 223 -24.93 17.53 12.74
N GLY A 224 -24.76 18.24 13.84
CA GLY A 224 -25.26 17.89 15.15
C GLY A 224 -26.08 19.03 15.76
N PHE A 225 -26.32 18.92 17.05
CA PHE A 225 -27.02 19.95 17.81
C PHE A 225 -26.35 21.33 17.71
N GLU A 226 -25.02 21.36 17.65
CA GLU A 226 -24.24 22.61 17.56
C GLU A 226 -24.42 23.35 16.24
N ASP A 227 -24.90 22.68 15.19
CA ASP A 227 -25.07 23.27 13.86
C ASP A 227 -26.47 23.87 13.63
N LEU A 228 -27.39 23.72 14.60
CA LEU A 228 -28.73 24.29 14.54
C LEU A 228 -28.68 25.82 14.60
N GLY A 229 -29.33 26.46 13.64
CA GLY A 229 -29.44 27.92 13.53
C GLY A 229 -29.91 28.40 12.15
N PRO A 230 -29.95 29.72 11.93
CA PRO A 230 -30.49 30.33 10.70
C PRO A 230 -29.78 29.88 9.41
N SER A 231 -28.47 29.63 9.50
CA SER A 231 -27.67 29.16 8.37
C SER A 231 -28.09 27.75 7.92
N MET A 232 -28.37 26.83 8.85
CA MET A 232 -28.86 25.49 8.53
C MET A 232 -30.28 25.54 7.96
N GLU A 233 -31.14 26.42 8.49
CA GLU A 233 -32.49 26.61 7.97
C GLU A 233 -32.49 27.06 6.50
N SER A 234 -31.61 28.00 6.13
CA SER A 234 -31.50 28.48 4.75
C SER A 234 -30.91 27.44 3.79
N GLU A 235 -29.92 26.66 4.21
CA GLU A 235 -29.21 25.70 3.35
C GLU A 235 -29.94 24.34 3.27
N HIS A 236 -30.57 23.90 4.37
CA HIS A 236 -31.10 22.55 4.56
C HIS A 236 -32.44 22.51 5.31
N LYS A 237 -33.41 23.32 4.86
CA LYS A 237 -34.75 23.48 5.47
C LYS A 237 -35.42 22.18 5.95
N LYS A 238 -35.48 21.14 5.11
CA LYS A 238 -36.15 19.87 5.46
C LYS A 238 -35.47 19.11 6.61
N LEU A 239 -34.15 19.18 6.71
CA LEU A 239 -33.40 18.52 7.78
C LEU A 239 -33.56 19.33 9.08
N TYR A 240 -33.49 20.65 8.97
CA TYR A 240 -33.70 21.57 10.10
C TYR A 240 -35.08 21.37 10.74
N GLU A 241 -36.16 21.37 9.95
CA GLU A 241 -37.53 21.11 10.44
C GLU A 241 -37.65 19.77 11.18
N LYS A 242 -37.04 18.70 10.65
CA LYS A 242 -37.03 17.38 11.33
C LYS A 242 -36.28 17.40 12.66
N LEU A 243 -35.15 18.13 12.75
CA LEU A 243 -34.39 18.25 13.98
C LEU A 243 -35.13 19.05 15.05
N VAL A 244 -35.80 20.14 14.65
CA VAL A 244 -36.66 20.95 15.52
C VAL A 244 -37.83 20.10 16.04
N MET A 245 -38.51 19.36 15.16
CA MET A 245 -39.58 18.43 15.54
C MET A 245 -39.09 17.35 16.51
N PHE A 246 -37.90 16.77 16.26
CA PHE A 246 -37.30 15.80 17.16
C PHE A 246 -37.01 16.38 18.55
N LEU A 247 -36.46 17.60 18.62
CA LEU A 247 -36.25 18.30 19.88
C LEU A 247 -37.57 18.57 20.61
N ALA A 248 -38.61 18.99 19.90
CA ALA A 248 -39.95 19.17 20.45
C ALA A 248 -40.50 17.86 21.04
N ASP A 249 -40.39 16.75 20.32
CA ASP A 249 -40.81 15.44 20.80
C ASP A 249 -40.05 15.01 22.07
N ARG A 250 -38.73 15.25 22.13
CA ARG A 250 -37.93 14.93 23.33
C ARG A 250 -38.29 15.81 24.52
N THR A 251 -38.52 17.11 24.31
CA THR A 251 -38.97 18.02 25.39
C THR A 251 -40.31 17.58 25.97
N LYS A 252 -41.23 17.11 25.12
CA LYS A 252 -42.53 16.57 25.51
C LYS A 252 -42.42 15.22 26.23
N LEU A 253 -41.62 14.30 25.70
CA LEU A 253 -41.44 12.96 26.27
C LEU A 253 -40.87 12.99 27.69
N TYR A 254 -39.89 13.87 27.95
CA TYR A 254 -39.24 13.98 29.25
C TYR A 254 -39.88 15.03 30.17
N SER A 255 -41.01 15.63 29.76
CA SER A 255 -41.71 16.66 30.52
C SER A 255 -40.78 17.79 30.97
N VAL A 256 -39.93 18.27 30.05
CA VAL A 256 -38.91 19.29 30.32
C VAL A 256 -39.54 20.63 30.68
N GLY A 257 -40.85 20.83 30.51
CA GLY A 257 -41.59 21.96 31.07
C GLY A 257 -41.22 23.29 30.44
N ILE A 258 -41.30 23.37 29.11
CA ILE A 258 -41.20 24.62 28.33
C ILE A 258 -42.63 25.10 28.06
N SER A 259 -42.92 26.36 28.41
CA SER A 259 -44.22 26.98 28.18
C SER A 259 -44.47 27.26 26.70
N THR A 260 -45.74 27.13 26.28
CA THR A 260 -46.18 27.33 24.88
C THR A 260 -47.03 28.59 24.70
N SER A 261 -47.22 29.36 25.77
CA SER A 261 -48.00 30.59 25.76
C SER A 261 -47.07 31.80 25.79
N LEU A 262 -47.12 32.61 24.73
CA LEU A 262 -46.38 33.86 24.63
C LEU A 262 -47.38 34.99 24.40
N ASN A 263 -47.44 35.99 25.28
CA ASN A 263 -48.35 37.14 25.19
C ASN A 263 -49.84 36.77 24.97
N GLY A 264 -50.31 35.66 25.55
CA GLY A 264 -51.70 35.19 25.42
C GLY A 264 -52.02 34.39 24.15
N ALA A 265 -51.05 34.20 23.24
CA ALA A 265 -51.18 33.32 22.08
C ALA A 265 -50.56 31.94 22.36
N GLN A 266 -51.28 30.88 21.99
CA GLN A 266 -50.82 29.50 22.14
C GLN A 266 -50.05 29.08 20.89
N MET A 267 -48.76 28.83 21.03
CA MET A 267 -47.86 28.37 19.96
C MET A 267 -47.61 26.87 20.08
N THR A 268 -47.16 26.23 18.99
CA THR A 268 -46.68 24.84 19.10
C THR A 268 -45.28 24.81 19.74
N LEU A 269 -44.90 23.70 20.35
CA LEU A 269 -43.54 23.54 20.90
C LEU A 269 -42.45 23.65 19.81
N GLU A 270 -42.78 23.28 18.57
CA GLU A 270 -41.88 23.40 17.43
C GLU A 270 -41.61 24.88 17.10
N ASP A 271 -42.66 25.71 17.07
CA ASP A 271 -42.53 27.16 16.81
C ASP A 271 -41.76 27.87 17.93
N VAL A 272 -41.94 27.42 19.18
CA VAL A 272 -41.21 27.95 20.33
C VAL A 272 -39.73 27.58 20.25
N ILE A 273 -39.41 26.31 19.95
CA ILE A 273 -38.02 25.85 19.79
C ILE A 273 -37.35 26.53 18.60
N HIS A 274 -38.07 26.69 17.48
CA HIS A 274 -37.60 27.45 16.32
C HIS A 274 -37.26 28.89 16.68
N GLY A 275 -38.16 29.58 17.40
CA GLY A 275 -37.93 30.95 17.86
C GLY A 275 -36.77 31.08 18.85
N ILE A 276 -36.56 30.09 19.71
CA ILE A 276 -35.39 30.05 20.62
C ILE A 276 -34.09 29.86 19.82
N ILE A 277 -34.06 28.95 18.84
CA ILE A 277 -32.87 28.67 18.02
C ILE A 277 -32.49 29.88 17.14
N ASN A 278 -33.48 30.60 16.62
CA ASN A 278 -33.30 31.79 15.78
C ASN A 278 -33.19 33.10 16.57
N GLU A 279 -33.00 33.02 17.89
CA GLU A 279 -32.77 34.16 18.78
C GLU A 279 -33.92 35.18 18.85
N SER A 280 -35.15 34.77 18.51
CA SER A 280 -36.34 35.61 18.59
C SER A 280 -37.13 35.42 19.89
N ILE A 281 -36.90 34.33 20.61
CA ILE A 281 -37.54 34.00 21.89
C ILE A 281 -36.46 33.74 22.96
N TYR A 282 -36.63 34.33 24.13
CA TYR A 282 -35.85 34.07 25.33
C TYR A 282 -36.55 33.01 26.19
N LEU A 283 -35.80 32.03 26.67
CA LEU A 283 -36.25 30.96 27.55
C LEU A 283 -35.62 31.15 28.94
N ASN A 284 -36.46 31.19 29.98
CA ASN A 284 -35.98 31.11 31.35
C ASN A 284 -35.57 29.66 31.65
N VAL A 285 -34.30 29.46 31.98
CA VAL A 285 -33.73 28.11 32.18
C VAL A 285 -34.28 27.42 33.43
N LYS A 286 -34.68 28.19 34.46
CA LYS A 286 -35.17 27.65 35.73
C LYS A 286 -36.67 27.37 35.72
N THR A 287 -37.46 28.28 35.15
CA THR A 287 -38.94 28.19 35.18
C THR A 287 -39.52 27.58 33.89
N GLY A 288 -38.81 27.67 32.76
CA GLY A 288 -39.31 27.26 31.45
C GLY A 288 -40.29 28.26 30.81
N GLU A 289 -40.40 29.47 31.36
CA GLU A 289 -41.18 30.58 30.79
C GLU A 289 -40.49 31.17 29.55
N ILE A 290 -41.29 31.68 28.60
CA ILE A 290 -40.80 32.28 27.36
C ILE A 290 -41.16 33.77 27.27
N SER A 291 -40.26 34.58 26.71
CA SER A 291 -40.40 36.04 26.59
C SER A 291 -39.78 36.55 25.28
N ASN A 292 -40.27 37.69 24.79
CA ASN A 292 -39.68 38.39 23.63
C ASN A 292 -38.58 39.38 24.02
N GLN A 293 -38.35 39.57 25.31
CA GLN A 293 -37.36 40.49 25.85
C GLN A 293 -36.45 39.74 26.82
N ASP A 294 -35.18 40.15 26.86
CA ASP A 294 -34.25 39.73 27.89
C ASP A 294 -34.67 40.31 29.25
N LEU A 295 -34.99 39.44 30.20
CA LEU A 295 -35.52 39.79 31.51
C LEU A 295 -34.50 39.50 32.63
N GLY A 296 -33.23 39.24 32.31
CA GLY A 296 -32.14 39.13 33.29
C GLY A 296 -31.35 37.82 33.22
N GLU A 297 -30.55 37.54 34.26
CA GLU A 297 -29.47 36.53 34.26
C GLU A 297 -29.90 35.08 33.94
N ASP A 298 -31.16 34.71 34.18
CA ASP A 298 -31.68 33.36 33.96
C ASP A 298 -32.36 33.16 32.58
N TRP A 299 -32.43 34.22 31.77
CA TRP A 299 -33.06 34.22 30.45
C TRP A 299 -32.00 34.07 29.37
N HIS A 300 -32.04 32.94 28.67
CA HIS A 300 -31.11 32.64 27.59
C HIS A 300 -31.86 32.46 26.28
N THR A 301 -31.20 32.77 25.18
CA THR A 301 -31.68 32.48 23.83
C THR A 301 -30.63 31.64 23.10
N SER A 302 -30.91 31.23 21.85
CA SER A 302 -30.14 30.26 21.06
C SER A 302 -30.29 28.80 21.50
N LYS A 303 -29.66 27.89 20.76
CA LYS A 303 -29.57 26.45 21.06
C LYS A 303 -29.06 26.15 22.48
N ASP A 304 -28.19 26.98 23.05
CA ASP A 304 -27.63 26.74 24.39
C ASP A 304 -28.69 26.88 25.49
N ALA A 305 -29.71 27.74 25.28
CA ALA A 305 -30.83 27.87 26.21
C ALA A 305 -31.61 26.55 26.38
N ILE A 306 -31.76 25.79 25.29
CA ILE A 306 -32.40 24.47 25.30
C ILE A 306 -31.53 23.50 26.09
N ARG A 307 -30.21 23.48 25.84
CA ARG A 307 -29.27 22.63 26.59
C ARG A 307 -29.34 22.89 28.09
N TYR A 308 -29.23 24.15 28.51
CA TYR A 308 -29.27 24.52 29.92
C TYR A 308 -30.59 24.14 30.58
N ARG A 309 -31.72 24.28 29.87
CA ARG A 309 -33.03 23.86 30.37
C ARG A 309 -33.12 22.35 30.64
N PHE A 310 -32.56 21.54 29.74
CA PHE A 310 -32.49 20.08 29.93
C PHE A 310 -31.57 19.69 31.09
N GLU A 311 -30.43 20.39 31.25
CA GLU A 311 -29.50 20.17 32.36
C GLU A 311 -30.17 20.52 33.70
N TYR A 312 -30.86 21.67 33.80
CA TYR A 312 -31.61 22.07 35.00
C TYR A 312 -32.81 21.15 35.30
N ALA A 313 -33.57 20.74 34.27
CA ALA A 313 -34.67 19.79 34.44
C ALA A 313 -34.20 18.46 35.04
N ARG A 314 -33.00 18.01 34.66
CA ARG A 314 -32.41 16.76 35.14
C ARG A 314 -31.99 16.82 36.60
N GLU A 315 -31.56 17.98 37.10
CA GLU A 315 -31.30 18.16 38.53
C GLU A 315 -32.55 17.90 39.38
N GLN A 316 -33.72 18.25 38.85
CA GLN A 316 -35.02 18.04 39.50
C GLN A 316 -35.61 16.64 39.25
N ASN A 317 -35.25 15.99 38.13
CA ASN A 317 -35.73 14.65 37.76
C ASN A 317 -34.62 13.77 37.15
N PRO A 318 -34.08 12.79 37.90
CA PRO A 318 -32.98 11.95 37.42
C PRO A 318 -33.36 10.97 36.28
N ASN A 319 -34.65 10.84 35.94
CA ASN A 319 -35.10 10.03 34.80
C ASN A 319 -34.84 10.69 33.43
N ILE A 320 -34.47 11.98 33.41
CA ILE A 320 -34.09 12.69 32.18
C ILE A 320 -32.68 12.25 31.76
N PRO A 321 -32.45 11.82 30.51
CA PRO A 321 -31.14 11.40 30.06
C PRO A 321 -30.14 12.56 30.07
N VAL A 322 -28.84 12.23 30.15
CA VAL A 322 -27.76 13.20 29.91
C VAL A 322 -27.98 13.86 28.55
N PHE A 323 -27.82 15.19 28.46
CA PHE A 323 -28.02 15.91 27.19
C PHE A 323 -27.13 15.37 26.07
N ASP A 324 -25.94 14.86 26.38
CA ASP A 324 -25.05 14.16 25.45
C ASP A 324 -25.75 12.99 24.72
N LYS A 325 -26.66 12.25 25.40
CA LYS A 325 -27.45 11.19 24.75
C LYS A 325 -28.45 11.76 23.75
N ILE A 326 -29.02 12.93 24.02
CA ILE A 326 -29.93 13.61 23.09
C ILE A 326 -29.13 14.12 21.88
N GLN A 327 -27.91 14.61 22.09
CA GLN A 327 -27.01 14.97 20.99
C GLN A 327 -26.61 13.74 20.14
N GLU A 328 -26.36 12.59 20.78
CA GLU A 328 -26.12 11.32 20.08
C GLU A 328 -27.35 10.88 19.26
N ASP A 329 -28.55 10.99 19.82
CA ASP A 329 -29.78 10.66 19.10
C ASP A 329 -30.04 11.59 17.91
N ILE A 330 -29.74 12.89 18.05
CA ILE A 330 -29.80 13.87 16.95
C ILE A 330 -28.86 13.45 15.82
N ARG A 331 -27.61 13.12 16.17
CA ARG A 331 -26.62 12.62 15.19
C ARG A 331 -27.10 11.31 14.54
N ALA A 332 -27.71 10.41 15.31
CA ALA A 332 -28.26 9.16 14.78
C ALA A 332 -29.44 9.41 13.83
N LEU A 333 -30.29 10.41 14.09
CA LEU A 333 -31.40 10.80 13.22
C LEU A 333 -30.90 11.37 11.90
N VAL A 334 -29.90 12.26 11.94
CA VAL A 334 -29.23 12.79 10.73
C VAL A 334 -28.66 11.63 9.92
N LEU A 335 -27.94 10.69 10.54
CA LEU A 335 -27.36 9.54 9.85
C LEU A 335 -28.40 8.57 9.27
N LYS A 336 -29.57 8.43 9.90
CA LYS A 336 -30.65 7.54 9.46
C LYS A 336 -31.34 8.02 8.18
N ASP A 337 -31.42 9.33 7.98
CA ASP A 337 -31.99 9.94 6.77
C ASP A 337 -31.15 9.68 5.51
N PHE A 338 -29.91 9.20 5.67
CA PHE A 338 -29.01 8.99 4.56
C PHE A 338 -28.55 7.54 4.39
N SER A 339 -28.18 7.19 3.16
CA SER A 339 -27.60 5.87 2.89
C SER A 339 -26.17 5.78 3.42
N ASP A 340 -26.02 4.99 4.47
CA ASP A 340 -24.77 4.74 5.18
C ASP A 340 -23.62 4.27 4.23
N ALA A 341 -23.98 3.62 3.11
CA ALA A 341 -23.05 3.23 2.06
C ALA A 341 -22.50 4.41 1.23
N LYS A 342 -23.34 5.39 0.88
CA LYS A 342 -22.95 6.57 0.08
C LYS A 342 -22.03 7.51 0.88
N VAL A 343 -22.29 7.67 2.17
CA VAL A 343 -21.42 8.44 3.06
C VAL A 343 -20.04 7.79 3.16
N LYS A 344 -20.00 6.47 3.36
CA LYS A 344 -18.74 5.71 3.44
C LYS A 344 -17.92 5.81 2.15
N THR A 345 -18.54 5.86 0.97
CA THR A 345 -17.80 6.04 -0.29
C THR A 345 -17.26 7.46 -0.40
N LEU A 346 -18.07 8.48 -0.16
CA LEU A 346 -17.65 9.89 -0.21
C LEU A 346 -16.50 10.19 0.76
N VAL A 347 -16.59 9.70 2.01
CA VAL A 347 -15.51 9.87 3.01
C VAL A 347 -14.22 9.17 2.55
N LYS A 348 -14.31 7.98 1.93
CA LYS A 348 -13.14 7.28 1.39
C LYS A 348 -12.52 8.03 0.21
N THR A 349 -13.33 8.61 -0.66
CA THR A 349 -12.87 9.45 -1.77
C THR A 349 -12.22 10.74 -1.28
N LEU A 350 -12.82 11.42 -0.30
CA LEU A 350 -12.25 12.63 0.31
C LEU A 350 -10.87 12.33 0.94
N LYS A 351 -10.77 11.25 1.73
CA LYS A 351 -9.48 10.81 2.31
C LYS A 351 -8.43 10.50 1.25
N LEU A 352 -8.86 9.96 0.10
CA LEU A 352 -7.95 9.68 -1.02
C LEU A 352 -7.45 10.98 -1.66
N ALA A 353 -8.34 11.92 -1.97
CA ALA A 353 -7.99 13.22 -2.55
C ALA A 353 -7.06 14.03 -1.62
N GLU A 354 -7.40 14.13 -0.33
CA GLU A 354 -6.52 14.76 0.67
C GLU A 354 -5.18 14.04 0.80
N GLY A 355 -5.16 12.72 0.63
CA GLY A 355 -3.93 11.92 0.62
C GLY A 355 -2.99 12.30 -0.53
N PHE A 356 -3.53 12.55 -1.72
CA PHE A 356 -2.75 13.05 -2.87
C PHE A 356 -2.20 14.45 -2.60
N LEU A 357 -3.03 15.38 -2.13
CA LEU A 357 -2.61 16.75 -1.77
C LEU A 357 -1.47 16.75 -0.74
N LYS A 358 -1.60 15.98 0.35
CA LYS A 358 -0.58 15.91 1.42
C LYS A 358 0.71 15.23 0.98
N SER A 359 0.64 14.29 0.05
CA SER A 359 1.81 13.52 -0.40
C SER A 359 2.52 14.12 -1.60
N SER A 360 1.95 15.15 -2.22
CA SER A 360 2.39 15.74 -3.49
C SER A 360 2.51 14.72 -4.63
N ASN A 361 1.83 13.58 -4.50
CA ASN A 361 1.71 12.61 -5.59
C ASN A 361 0.67 13.11 -6.57
N ARG A 362 0.83 12.77 -7.86
CA ARG A 362 -0.19 13.06 -8.86
C ARG A 362 -1.04 11.82 -9.19
N PRO A 363 -2.37 11.96 -9.39
CA PRO A 363 -3.26 10.82 -9.65
C PRO A 363 -2.88 10.01 -10.90
N GLU A 364 -2.37 10.65 -11.94
CA GLU A 364 -1.98 10.02 -13.20
C GLU A 364 -0.81 9.03 -13.05
N TRP A 365 -0.03 9.10 -11.96
CA TRP A 365 1.04 8.13 -11.67
C TRP A 365 0.52 6.73 -11.31
N MET A 366 -0.79 6.57 -11.09
CA MET A 366 -1.42 5.25 -11.01
C MET A 366 -1.48 4.52 -12.37
N ILE A 367 -1.27 5.25 -13.47
CA ILE A 367 -1.15 4.71 -14.82
C ILE A 367 0.34 4.67 -15.21
N LEU A 368 0.82 3.47 -15.51
CA LEU A 368 2.20 3.20 -15.85
C LEU A 368 2.44 3.50 -17.33
N THR A 369 3.39 4.38 -17.63
CA THR A 369 3.99 4.54 -18.96
C THR A 369 5.33 3.83 -19.06
N VAL A 370 6.04 3.77 -17.93
CA VAL A 370 7.33 3.12 -17.79
C VAL A 370 7.22 2.08 -16.68
N LEU A 371 7.67 0.87 -16.98
CA LEU A 371 7.63 -0.25 -16.05
C LEU A 371 9.05 -0.58 -15.56
N PRO A 372 9.31 -0.60 -14.25
CA PRO A 372 10.61 -0.99 -13.73
C PRO A 372 10.86 -2.50 -13.91
N VAL A 373 12.09 -2.83 -14.27
CA VAL A 373 12.58 -4.21 -14.37
C VAL A 373 13.49 -4.47 -13.18
N ILE A 374 13.10 -5.45 -12.36
CA ILE A 374 13.85 -5.84 -11.16
C ILE A 374 15.25 -6.36 -11.54
N PRO A 375 16.29 -6.10 -10.71
CA PRO A 375 17.64 -6.62 -10.92
C PRO A 375 17.70 -8.15 -11.16
N PRO A 376 18.56 -8.63 -12.06
CA PRO A 376 18.61 -10.04 -12.48
C PRO A 376 18.99 -11.01 -11.35
N GLU A 377 19.78 -10.61 -10.36
CA GLU A 377 20.08 -11.50 -9.21
C GLU A 377 18.86 -11.79 -8.34
N LEU A 378 17.83 -10.92 -8.38
CA LEU A 378 16.58 -11.14 -7.66
C LEU A 378 15.61 -12.04 -8.46
N ARG A 379 15.92 -12.32 -9.74
CA ARG A 379 15.18 -13.20 -10.65
C ARG A 379 16.14 -14.14 -11.41
N PRO A 380 16.91 -14.98 -10.69
CA PRO A 380 18.05 -15.68 -11.26
C PRO A 380 17.64 -16.71 -12.31
N LEU A 381 18.60 -17.01 -13.18
CA LEU A 381 18.59 -18.14 -14.09
C LEU A 381 19.83 -18.98 -13.74
N VAL A 382 19.61 -20.18 -13.23
CA VAL A 382 20.66 -21.03 -12.65
C VAL A 382 20.79 -22.29 -13.50
N ALA A 383 22.01 -22.60 -13.92
CA ALA A 383 22.32 -23.87 -14.56
C ALA A 383 22.28 -24.98 -13.50
N LEU A 384 21.52 -26.04 -13.80
CA LEU A 384 21.48 -27.27 -13.03
C LEU A 384 22.38 -28.32 -13.68
N ASP A 385 22.68 -29.37 -12.93
CA ASP A 385 23.41 -30.52 -13.45
C ASP A 385 22.68 -31.14 -14.65
N GLY A 386 23.43 -31.50 -15.69
CA GLY A 386 22.88 -32.03 -16.94
C GLY A 386 22.38 -30.98 -17.94
N GLY A 387 22.82 -29.72 -17.82
CA GLY A 387 22.57 -28.68 -18.83
C GLY A 387 21.16 -28.09 -18.82
N LYS A 388 20.34 -28.45 -17.83
CA LYS A 388 19.01 -27.84 -17.60
C LYS A 388 19.17 -26.47 -16.94
N PHE A 389 18.20 -25.59 -17.14
CA PHE A 389 18.16 -24.28 -16.49
C PHE A 389 16.92 -24.13 -15.62
N ALA A 390 17.12 -23.73 -14.36
CA ALA A 390 16.05 -23.26 -13.50
C ALA A 390 15.89 -21.74 -13.68
N THR A 391 14.68 -21.30 -14.00
CA THR A 391 14.38 -19.87 -14.22
C THR A 391 13.36 -19.40 -13.19
N SER A 392 13.47 -18.13 -12.76
CA SER A 392 12.40 -17.49 -12.00
C SER A 392 11.19 -17.21 -12.89
N ASP A 393 9.98 -17.48 -12.36
CA ASP A 393 8.68 -17.22 -13.01
C ASP A 393 8.56 -15.77 -13.54
N LEU A 394 9.17 -14.80 -12.86
CA LEU A 394 9.15 -13.39 -13.27
C LEU A 394 9.76 -13.18 -14.66
N ASN A 395 10.77 -13.97 -15.04
CA ASN A 395 11.39 -13.82 -16.36
C ASN A 395 10.41 -14.19 -17.48
N ASP A 396 9.56 -15.21 -17.27
CA ASP A 396 8.54 -15.58 -18.24
C ASP A 396 7.43 -14.53 -18.34
N LEU A 397 7.05 -13.91 -17.22
CA LEU A 397 6.09 -12.81 -17.20
C LEU A 397 6.63 -11.56 -17.92
N TYR A 398 7.88 -11.17 -17.65
CA TYR A 398 8.55 -10.08 -18.38
C TYR A 398 8.66 -10.38 -19.87
N ARG A 399 9.00 -11.61 -20.26
CA ARG A 399 9.08 -12.02 -21.68
C ARG A 399 7.76 -11.85 -22.39
N ARG A 400 6.66 -12.31 -21.79
CA ARG A 400 5.30 -12.16 -22.36
C ARG A 400 4.98 -10.68 -22.56
N LEU A 401 5.24 -9.85 -21.56
CA LEU A 401 5.02 -8.41 -21.65
C LEU A 401 5.86 -7.75 -22.75
N ILE A 402 7.17 -8.00 -22.81
CA ILE A 402 8.06 -7.40 -23.82
C ILE A 402 7.63 -7.82 -25.23
N ASN A 403 7.26 -9.08 -25.43
CA ASN A 403 6.77 -9.57 -26.71
C ASN A 403 5.50 -8.83 -27.16
N ARG A 404 4.53 -8.65 -26.25
CA ARG A 404 3.29 -7.90 -26.52
C ARG A 404 3.58 -6.43 -26.80
N ASN A 405 4.44 -5.82 -26.00
CA ASN A 405 4.83 -4.42 -26.16
C ASN A 405 5.51 -4.16 -27.51
N ASN A 406 6.46 -5.00 -27.91
CA ASN A 406 7.15 -4.88 -29.18
C ASN A 406 6.24 -5.17 -30.37
N ARG A 407 5.33 -6.14 -30.23
CA ARG A 407 4.31 -6.42 -31.23
C ARG A 407 3.38 -5.22 -31.43
N LEU A 408 2.94 -4.59 -30.34
CA LEU A 408 2.09 -3.41 -30.38
C LEU A 408 2.81 -2.22 -31.05
N LYS A 409 4.09 -1.95 -30.70
CA LYS A 409 4.89 -0.92 -31.40
C LYS A 409 4.91 -1.15 -32.91
N ARG A 410 5.23 -2.37 -33.34
CA ARG A 410 5.22 -2.72 -34.78
C ARG A 410 3.86 -2.58 -35.45
N LEU A 411 2.77 -2.90 -34.75
CA LEU A 411 1.42 -2.75 -35.29
C LEU A 411 1.03 -1.28 -35.47
N ILE A 412 1.46 -0.42 -34.55
CA ILE A 412 1.27 1.03 -34.66
C ILE A 412 2.13 1.58 -35.81
N ASP A 413 3.40 1.17 -35.92
CA ASP A 413 4.31 1.60 -37.00
C ASP A 413 3.83 1.17 -38.40
N LEU A 414 3.00 0.13 -38.48
CA LEU A 414 2.41 -0.40 -39.71
C LEU A 414 0.98 0.14 -39.97
N ASP A 415 0.50 1.09 -39.17
CA ASP A 415 -0.87 1.63 -39.23
C ASP A 415 -1.94 0.52 -39.30
N ALA A 416 -1.79 -0.51 -38.46
CA ALA A 416 -2.74 -1.61 -38.41
C ALA A 416 -4.14 -1.12 -37.97
N PRO A 417 -5.23 -1.75 -38.46
CA PRO A 417 -6.59 -1.38 -38.09
C PRO A 417 -6.84 -1.30 -36.57
N ASP A 418 -7.67 -0.34 -36.15
CA ASP A 418 -7.96 -0.05 -34.74
C ASP A 418 -8.40 -1.27 -33.93
N ILE A 419 -9.17 -2.18 -34.52
CA ILE A 419 -9.63 -3.41 -33.85
C ILE A 419 -8.43 -4.26 -33.40
N ILE A 420 -7.42 -4.39 -34.26
CA ILE A 420 -6.21 -5.17 -33.98
C ILE A 420 -5.37 -4.46 -32.91
N VAL A 421 -5.22 -3.14 -33.04
CA VAL A 421 -4.47 -2.31 -32.09
C VAL A 421 -5.14 -2.35 -30.71
N ARG A 422 -6.47 -2.16 -30.61
CA ARG A 422 -7.24 -2.23 -29.35
C ARG A 422 -7.08 -3.60 -28.68
N ASN A 423 -7.17 -4.69 -29.43
CA ASN A 423 -6.97 -6.03 -28.88
C ASN A 423 -5.54 -6.21 -28.34
N GLU A 424 -4.51 -5.71 -29.03
CA GLU A 424 -3.14 -5.81 -28.55
C GLU A 424 -2.87 -4.87 -27.36
N LYS A 425 -3.48 -3.67 -27.31
CA LYS A 425 -3.47 -2.77 -26.13
C LYS A 425 -4.10 -3.48 -24.91
N ARG A 426 -5.26 -4.14 -25.08
CA ARG A 426 -5.90 -4.96 -24.04
C ARG A 426 -4.98 -6.09 -23.57
N MET A 427 -4.32 -6.78 -24.50
CA MET A 427 -3.41 -7.88 -24.17
C MET A 427 -2.13 -7.40 -23.46
N LEU A 428 -1.66 -6.19 -23.77
CA LEU A 428 -0.57 -5.56 -23.05
C LEU A 428 -0.99 -5.24 -21.61
N GLN A 429 -2.17 -4.64 -21.41
CA GLN A 429 -2.73 -4.38 -20.08
C GLN A 429 -2.80 -5.67 -19.24
N GLU A 430 -3.32 -6.75 -19.81
CA GLU A 430 -3.37 -8.06 -19.12
C GLU A 430 -1.98 -8.61 -18.78
N SER A 431 -0.99 -8.38 -19.65
CA SER A 431 0.39 -8.81 -19.39
C SER A 431 1.02 -8.02 -18.24
N VAL A 432 0.73 -6.72 -18.13
CA VAL A 432 1.15 -5.88 -17.00
C VAL A 432 0.45 -6.33 -15.71
N ASP A 433 -0.85 -6.60 -15.77
CA ASP A 433 -1.64 -7.07 -14.64
C ASP A 433 -1.07 -8.38 -14.06
N VAL A 434 -0.79 -9.37 -14.93
CA VAL A 434 -0.26 -10.67 -14.52
C VAL A 434 1.14 -10.55 -13.92
N LEU A 435 1.99 -9.67 -14.45
CA LEU A 435 3.31 -9.42 -13.86
C LEU A 435 3.19 -8.89 -12.43
N ILE A 436 2.29 -7.94 -12.19
CA ILE A 436 2.14 -7.27 -10.90
C ILE A 436 1.37 -8.17 -9.90
N ASP A 437 0.22 -8.72 -10.27
CA ASP A 437 -0.66 -9.53 -9.41
C ASP A 437 -1.44 -10.57 -10.24
N ASN A 438 -0.84 -11.75 -10.41
CA ASN A 438 -1.40 -12.84 -11.23
C ASN A 438 -2.64 -13.46 -10.55
N GLY A 439 -3.76 -13.48 -11.26
CA GLY A 439 -5.04 -14.00 -10.75
C GLY A 439 -5.91 -12.96 -10.06
N LYS A 440 -5.47 -11.70 -9.96
CA LYS A 440 -6.34 -10.61 -9.48
C LYS A 440 -7.47 -10.28 -10.47
N ARG A 441 -7.24 -10.50 -11.77
CA ARG A 441 -8.25 -10.48 -12.84
C ARG A 441 -8.14 -11.75 -13.67
N GLY A 442 -9.29 -12.33 -14.00
CA GLY A 442 -9.39 -13.45 -14.93
C GLY A 442 -8.73 -14.73 -14.42
N LYS A 443 -8.41 -15.62 -15.36
CA LYS A 443 -7.74 -16.90 -15.06
C LYS A 443 -6.27 -16.67 -14.79
N MET A 444 -5.73 -17.36 -13.79
CA MET A 444 -4.31 -17.34 -13.49
C MET A 444 -3.51 -17.86 -14.68
N VAL A 445 -2.46 -17.12 -15.03
CA VAL A 445 -1.52 -17.56 -16.05
C VAL A 445 -0.62 -18.63 -15.43
N SER A 446 -0.61 -19.80 -16.07
CA SER A 446 0.11 -20.98 -15.61
C SER A 446 1.18 -21.43 -16.61
N SER A 447 2.19 -22.11 -16.10
CA SER A 447 3.19 -22.87 -16.85
C SER A 447 3.28 -24.26 -16.23
N HIS A 448 3.20 -25.31 -17.05
CA HIS A 448 3.19 -26.71 -16.58
C HIS A 448 2.15 -26.97 -15.47
N ASN A 449 0.90 -26.52 -15.67
CA ASN A 449 -0.22 -26.59 -14.72
C ASN A 449 0.01 -25.92 -13.36
N ARG A 450 1.09 -25.15 -13.18
CA ARG A 450 1.36 -24.35 -11.98
C ARG A 450 1.20 -22.86 -12.30
N PRO A 451 0.48 -22.08 -11.47
CA PRO A 451 0.40 -20.64 -11.66
C PRO A 451 1.79 -19.99 -11.49
N LEU A 452 2.12 -19.07 -12.39
CA LEU A 452 3.36 -18.30 -12.31
C LEU A 452 3.29 -17.31 -11.14
N LYS A 453 4.35 -17.23 -10.33
CA LYS A 453 4.42 -16.27 -9.22
C LYS A 453 4.64 -14.84 -9.73
N SER A 454 3.73 -13.94 -9.41
CA SER A 454 3.79 -12.50 -9.70
C SER A 454 4.59 -11.72 -8.66
N LEU A 455 4.87 -10.43 -8.92
CA LEU A 455 5.54 -9.55 -7.94
C LEU A 455 4.82 -9.50 -6.60
N SER A 456 3.48 -9.46 -6.62
CA SER A 456 2.65 -9.53 -5.42
C SER A 456 2.85 -10.81 -4.63
N ASP A 457 2.96 -11.96 -5.29
CA ASP A 457 3.16 -13.26 -4.65
C ASP A 457 4.54 -13.38 -4.00
N TYR A 458 5.55 -12.71 -4.57
CA TYR A 458 6.87 -12.62 -3.94
C TYR A 458 6.84 -11.78 -2.66
N LEU A 459 5.95 -10.78 -2.55
CA LEU A 459 5.83 -9.95 -1.35
C LEU A 459 4.92 -10.57 -0.29
N LYS A 460 3.77 -11.09 -0.71
CA LYS A 460 2.66 -11.53 0.16
C LYS A 460 2.75 -13.03 0.49
N GLY A 461 1.95 -13.47 1.46
CA GLY A 461 1.78 -14.90 1.79
C GLY A 461 2.85 -15.50 2.72
N LYS A 462 2.70 -16.79 3.05
CA LYS A 462 3.60 -17.52 3.98
C LYS A 462 5.02 -17.66 3.44
N GLN A 463 5.15 -17.87 2.12
CA GLN A 463 6.44 -17.93 1.41
C GLN A 463 6.90 -16.57 0.87
N GLY A 464 6.19 -15.49 1.20
CA GLY A 464 6.54 -14.13 0.77
C GLY A 464 7.74 -13.57 1.53
N ARG A 465 8.37 -12.54 0.96
CA ARG A 465 9.57 -11.90 1.50
C ARG A 465 9.41 -11.42 2.95
N PHE A 466 8.27 -10.82 3.30
CA PHE A 466 8.05 -10.30 4.66
C PHE A 466 8.06 -11.42 5.72
N ARG A 467 7.30 -12.50 5.50
CA ARG A 467 7.17 -13.57 6.50
C ARG A 467 8.35 -14.53 6.51
N GLN A 468 8.88 -14.89 5.35
CA GLN A 468 9.91 -15.93 5.25
C GLN A 468 11.34 -15.40 5.31
N ASN A 469 11.60 -14.15 4.92
CA ASN A 469 12.96 -13.61 4.82
C ASN A 469 13.23 -12.43 5.73
N LEU A 470 12.22 -11.61 6.09
CA LEU A 470 12.43 -10.44 6.95
C LEU A 470 12.17 -10.77 8.41
N LEU A 471 11.04 -11.43 8.74
CA LEU A 471 10.68 -11.79 10.11
C LEU A 471 11.44 -13.01 10.65
N GLY A 472 11.82 -13.94 9.78
CA GLY A 472 12.62 -15.12 10.13
C GLY A 472 13.74 -15.30 9.13
N LYS A 473 14.94 -15.61 9.60
CA LYS A 473 16.09 -15.94 8.75
C LYS A 473 16.78 -17.18 9.28
N ARG A 474 17.43 -17.90 8.38
CA ARG A 474 18.45 -18.86 8.80
C ARG A 474 19.61 -18.07 9.37
N VAL A 475 20.12 -18.54 10.49
CA VAL A 475 21.22 -17.92 11.22
C VAL A 475 22.44 -18.84 11.12
N ASP A 476 23.59 -18.23 10.84
CA ASP A 476 24.87 -18.92 10.94
C ASP A 476 25.17 -19.25 12.42
N TYR A 477 26.12 -20.16 12.64
CA TYR A 477 26.49 -20.62 13.99
C TYR A 477 25.30 -21.19 14.79
N SER A 478 24.48 -22.00 14.13
CA SER A 478 23.37 -22.72 14.75
C SER A 478 23.46 -24.22 14.49
N GLY A 479 22.89 -25.00 15.41
CA GLY A 479 22.89 -26.46 15.35
C GLY A 479 21.59 -27.03 15.91
N ARG A 480 21.28 -28.28 15.54
CA ARG A 480 20.11 -29.01 16.06
C ARG A 480 20.54 -30.43 16.41
N SER A 481 20.15 -30.89 17.58
CA SER A 481 20.29 -32.29 17.98
C SER A 481 19.15 -32.73 18.90
N VAL A 482 19.11 -34.03 19.18
CA VAL A 482 18.19 -34.65 20.15
C VAL A 482 18.57 -34.21 21.56
N ILE A 483 17.58 -33.95 22.40
CA ILE A 483 17.78 -33.63 23.82
C ILE A 483 17.66 -34.89 24.68
N VAL A 484 18.51 -35.01 25.68
CA VAL A 484 18.51 -36.07 26.69
C VAL A 484 18.60 -35.42 28.07
N VAL A 485 18.06 -36.09 29.10
CA VAL A 485 18.13 -35.58 30.48
C VAL A 485 19.58 -35.58 30.99
N GLY A 486 20.01 -34.49 31.62
CA GLY A 486 21.32 -34.36 32.27
C GLY A 486 21.18 -34.02 33.76
N PRO A 487 20.87 -34.99 34.63
CA PRO A 487 20.59 -34.73 36.05
C PRO A 487 21.80 -34.20 36.84
N SER A 488 23.02 -34.45 36.38
CA SER A 488 24.27 -34.02 37.03
C SER A 488 24.67 -32.58 36.68
N LEU A 489 23.99 -31.94 35.73
CA LEU A 489 24.28 -30.56 35.34
C LEU A 489 23.75 -29.58 36.39
N LYS A 490 24.32 -28.39 36.47
CA LYS A 490 23.70 -27.28 37.22
C LYS A 490 22.59 -26.64 36.39
N MET A 491 21.66 -25.93 37.04
CA MET A 491 20.52 -25.29 36.36
C MET A 491 20.92 -24.33 35.22
N HIS A 492 22.06 -23.64 35.35
CA HIS A 492 22.59 -22.72 34.34
C HIS A 492 23.45 -23.42 33.27
N GLN A 493 23.61 -24.74 33.32
CA GLN A 493 24.48 -25.50 32.42
C GLN A 493 23.69 -26.36 31.45
N CYS A 494 24.28 -26.61 30.28
CA CYS A 494 23.79 -27.59 29.33
C CYS A 494 24.94 -28.47 28.83
N GLY A 495 24.67 -29.75 28.56
CA GLY A 495 25.66 -30.63 27.94
C GLY A 495 25.68 -30.43 26.43
N LEU A 496 26.79 -29.95 25.90
CA LEU A 496 26.97 -29.69 24.47
C LEU A 496 27.89 -30.74 23.84
N PRO A 497 27.45 -31.47 22.80
CA PRO A 497 28.28 -32.44 22.09
C PRO A 497 29.57 -31.81 21.54
N LYS A 498 30.72 -32.41 21.81
CA LYS A 498 32.04 -31.93 21.36
C LYS A 498 32.11 -31.60 19.87
N ILE A 499 31.56 -32.48 19.02
CA ILE A 499 31.55 -32.28 17.56
C ILE A 499 30.69 -31.07 17.17
N MET A 500 29.55 -30.90 17.83
CA MET A 500 28.65 -29.77 17.56
C MET A 500 29.27 -28.45 18.05
N ALA A 501 29.88 -28.47 19.23
CA ALA A 501 30.62 -27.33 19.78
C ALA A 501 31.76 -26.92 18.82
N LEU A 502 32.52 -27.88 18.31
CA LEU A 502 33.61 -27.61 17.38
C LEU A 502 33.11 -26.84 16.14
N GLU A 503 31.98 -27.24 15.55
CA GLU A 503 31.36 -26.54 14.42
C GLU A 503 30.86 -25.13 14.75
N LEU A 504 30.17 -24.97 15.88
CA LEU A 504 29.62 -23.69 16.32
C LEU A 504 30.71 -22.66 16.63
N PHE A 505 31.81 -23.11 17.23
CA PHE A 505 32.89 -22.24 17.71
C PHE A 505 34.12 -22.20 16.79
N LYS A 506 34.05 -22.75 15.56
CA LYS A 506 35.19 -22.80 14.61
C LYS A 506 36.03 -21.52 14.55
N PRO A 507 35.45 -20.31 14.36
CA PRO A 507 36.25 -19.09 14.23
C PRO A 507 37.05 -18.76 15.50
N PHE A 508 36.48 -19.02 16.68
CA PHE A 508 37.13 -18.79 17.96
C PHE A 508 38.26 -19.80 18.20
N VAL A 509 38.05 -21.06 17.82
CA VAL A 509 39.07 -22.12 17.91
C VAL A 509 40.25 -21.81 17.00
N TYR A 510 40.02 -21.33 15.76
CA TYR A 510 41.11 -20.93 14.85
C TYR A 510 42.01 -19.87 15.47
N ARG A 511 41.41 -18.84 16.06
CA ARG A 511 42.14 -17.76 16.73
C ARG A 511 42.91 -18.28 17.95
N ARG A 512 42.29 -19.14 18.77
CA ARG A 512 42.92 -19.68 19.97
C ARG A 512 44.13 -20.56 19.65
N LEU A 513 44.06 -21.36 18.59
CA LEU A 513 45.17 -22.18 18.10
C LEU A 513 46.37 -21.33 17.63
N GLU A 514 46.10 -20.17 17.03
CA GLU A 514 47.13 -19.21 16.61
C GLU A 514 47.74 -18.51 17.84
N GLU A 515 46.93 -18.05 18.79
CA GLU A 515 47.39 -17.39 20.02
C GLU A 515 48.27 -18.30 20.91
N LYS A 516 47.96 -19.59 20.97
CA LYS A 516 48.79 -20.58 21.70
C LYS A 516 50.02 -21.03 20.90
N GLY A 517 50.17 -20.62 19.65
CA GLY A 517 51.29 -21.00 18.79
C GLY A 517 51.22 -22.40 18.20
N TYR A 518 50.11 -23.13 18.38
CA TYR A 518 49.90 -24.45 17.75
C TYR A 518 49.76 -24.35 16.23
N ALA A 519 49.19 -23.23 15.74
CA ALA A 519 49.04 -22.97 14.32
C ALA A 519 49.77 -21.67 13.93
N THR A 520 50.62 -21.75 12.90
CA THR A 520 51.33 -20.59 12.33
C THR A 520 50.45 -19.69 11.47
N SER A 521 49.29 -20.17 11.01
CA SER A 521 48.32 -19.38 10.22
C SER A 521 46.92 -19.97 10.34
N ILE A 522 45.90 -19.14 10.07
CA ILE A 522 44.48 -19.56 10.02
C ILE A 522 44.25 -20.73 9.06
N LYS A 523 44.98 -20.80 7.94
CA LYS A 523 44.86 -21.94 6.99
C LYS A 523 45.35 -23.25 7.62
N ASN A 524 46.46 -23.20 8.36
CA ASN A 524 46.97 -24.36 9.07
C ASN A 524 46.00 -24.75 10.20
N ALA A 525 45.52 -23.79 10.99
CA ALA A 525 44.52 -24.01 12.03
C ALA A 525 43.25 -24.68 11.49
N ARG A 526 42.77 -24.25 10.31
CA ARG A 526 41.64 -24.88 9.63
C ARG A 526 41.90 -26.35 9.31
N LYS A 527 43.09 -26.69 8.80
CA LYS A 527 43.49 -28.06 8.50
C LYS A 527 43.58 -28.91 9.78
N MET A 528 44.13 -28.37 10.87
CA MET A 528 44.21 -29.04 12.17
C MET A 528 42.81 -29.35 12.73
N VAL A 529 41.87 -28.40 12.61
CA VAL A 529 40.47 -28.59 13.02
C VAL A 529 39.75 -29.62 12.15
N GLU A 530 39.96 -29.61 10.84
CA GLU A 530 39.40 -30.62 9.93
C GLU A 530 39.94 -32.03 10.25
N GLN A 531 41.20 -32.13 10.68
CA GLN A 531 41.84 -33.38 11.12
C GLN A 531 41.52 -33.76 12.58
N LYS A 532 40.85 -32.89 13.35
CA LYS A 532 40.46 -33.09 14.76
C LYS A 532 41.63 -33.47 15.67
N GLN A 533 42.76 -32.77 15.53
CA GLN A 533 43.96 -33.01 16.34
C GLN A 533 43.71 -32.77 17.86
N PRO A 534 44.47 -33.41 18.76
CA PRO A 534 44.27 -33.31 20.22
C PRO A 534 44.23 -31.87 20.77
N GLU A 535 45.12 -31.01 20.28
CA GLU A 535 45.30 -29.61 20.69
C GLU A 535 44.03 -28.77 20.42
N VAL A 536 43.24 -29.17 19.43
CA VAL A 536 41.97 -28.53 19.08
C VAL A 536 40.94 -28.69 20.21
N TRP A 537 40.92 -29.85 20.87
CA TRP A 537 39.98 -30.11 21.96
C TRP A 537 40.31 -29.31 23.21
N GLU A 538 41.60 -29.16 23.51
CA GLU A 538 42.07 -28.29 24.59
C GLU A 538 41.67 -26.83 24.34
N CYS A 539 41.89 -26.34 23.11
CA CYS A 539 41.48 -24.98 22.74
C CYS A 539 39.95 -24.80 22.79
N LEU A 540 39.19 -25.82 22.39
CA LEU A 540 37.73 -25.79 22.43
C LEU A 540 37.20 -25.69 23.86
N GLU A 541 37.77 -26.45 24.81
CA GLU A 541 37.36 -26.42 26.22
C GLU A 541 37.53 -25.03 26.86
N GLU A 542 38.59 -24.31 26.50
CA GLU A 542 38.82 -22.95 26.97
C GLU A 542 37.82 -21.95 26.37
N VAL A 543 37.60 -22.02 25.06
CA VAL A 543 36.71 -21.10 24.33
C VAL A 543 35.27 -21.23 24.83
N VAL A 544 34.83 -22.45 25.07
CA VAL A 544 33.45 -22.80 25.44
C VAL A 544 33.08 -22.27 26.83
N LYS A 545 34.03 -22.21 27.78
CA LYS A 545 33.80 -21.65 29.13
C LYS A 545 33.46 -20.16 29.14
N GLN A 546 33.86 -19.41 28.12
CA GLN A 546 33.64 -17.96 28.04
C GLN A 546 32.35 -17.57 27.29
N HIS A 547 31.67 -18.54 26.66
CA HIS A 547 30.58 -18.25 25.73
C HIS A 547 29.33 -19.09 26.05
N PRO A 548 28.30 -18.49 26.68
CA PRO A 548 27.01 -19.13 26.81
C PRO A 548 26.37 -19.41 25.44
N VAL A 549 25.59 -20.49 25.36
CA VAL A 549 24.81 -20.87 24.17
C VAL A 549 23.32 -20.70 24.42
N LEU A 550 22.58 -20.33 23.38
CA LEU A 550 21.12 -20.27 23.44
C LEU A 550 20.53 -21.61 23.00
N LEU A 551 19.74 -22.24 23.87
CA LEU A 551 18.92 -23.39 23.52
C LEU A 551 17.50 -22.94 23.20
N ASN A 552 16.93 -23.46 22.11
CA ASN A 552 15.57 -23.20 21.66
C ASN A 552 14.86 -24.51 21.35
N ARG A 553 13.59 -24.65 21.79
CA ARG A 553 12.72 -25.75 21.39
C ARG A 553 11.49 -25.23 20.65
N ALA A 554 11.19 -25.83 19.50
CA ALA A 554 9.98 -25.56 18.76
C ALA A 554 8.79 -26.37 19.35
N PRO A 555 7.59 -25.78 19.48
CA PRO A 555 7.23 -24.39 19.14
C PRO A 555 7.69 -23.37 20.21
N THR A 556 8.24 -22.24 19.79
CA THR A 556 8.64 -21.14 20.68
C THR A 556 7.40 -20.30 21.03
N LEU A 557 6.72 -20.65 22.14
CA LEU A 557 5.45 -20.03 22.53
C LEU A 557 5.62 -18.72 23.32
N HIS A 558 6.69 -18.62 24.10
CA HIS A 558 6.96 -17.47 24.96
C HIS A 558 8.46 -17.25 25.12
N ARG A 559 8.87 -16.15 25.76
CA ARG A 559 10.29 -15.78 25.94
C ARG A 559 11.15 -16.91 26.53
N MET A 560 10.60 -17.69 27.47
CA MET A 560 11.34 -18.72 28.20
C MET A 560 11.59 -20.00 27.38
N SER A 561 11.08 -20.08 26.14
CA SER A 561 11.37 -21.17 25.21
C SER A 561 12.72 -20.99 24.52
N ILE A 562 13.42 -19.89 24.81
CA ILE A 562 14.83 -19.66 24.48
C ILE A 562 15.54 -19.27 25.77
N GLN A 563 16.56 -20.03 26.17
CA GLN A 563 17.33 -19.74 27.38
C GLN A 563 18.82 -19.90 27.11
N ALA A 564 19.63 -19.11 27.83
CA ALA A 564 21.07 -19.17 27.78
C ALA A 564 21.60 -20.19 28.79
N PHE A 565 22.57 -20.99 28.38
CA PHE A 565 23.23 -21.97 29.24
C PHE A 565 24.74 -21.94 29.02
N GLU A 566 25.49 -22.21 30.07
CA GLU A 566 26.91 -22.50 29.99
C GLU A 566 27.12 -23.92 29.42
N PRO A 567 27.79 -24.06 28.27
CA PRO A 567 28.05 -25.35 27.66
C PRO A 567 29.11 -26.15 28.44
N VAL A 568 28.75 -27.35 28.87
CA VAL A 568 29.68 -28.37 29.36
C VAL A 568 29.87 -29.39 28.23
N LEU A 569 31.10 -29.59 27.78
CA LEU A 569 31.38 -30.51 26.68
C LEU A 569 31.08 -31.95 27.09
N VAL A 570 30.28 -32.64 26.28
CA VAL A 570 29.92 -34.06 26.49
C VAL A 570 30.27 -34.88 25.26
N GLU A 571 30.57 -36.17 25.51
CA GLU A 571 30.71 -37.17 24.46
C GLU A 571 29.33 -37.55 23.88
N GLY A 572 29.35 -38.02 22.63
CA GLY A 572 28.15 -38.42 21.89
C GLY A 572 27.56 -37.31 21.03
N LYS A 573 26.27 -37.45 20.68
CA LYS A 573 25.57 -36.53 19.75
C LYS A 573 24.43 -35.74 20.39
N ALA A 574 23.94 -36.14 21.55
CA ALA A 574 22.76 -35.55 22.18
C ALA A 574 23.10 -34.36 23.08
N ILE A 575 22.25 -33.33 23.06
CA ILE A 575 22.32 -32.20 23.99
C ILE A 575 21.75 -32.66 25.33
N ARG A 576 22.46 -32.43 26.43
CA ARG A 576 21.94 -32.76 27.77
C ARG A 576 21.30 -31.52 28.39
N LEU A 577 20.05 -31.66 28.84
CA LEU A 577 19.27 -30.57 29.44
C LEU A 577 18.94 -30.87 30.91
N HIS A 578 18.97 -29.84 31.74
CA HIS A 578 18.62 -29.96 33.15
C HIS A 578 17.10 -30.21 33.33
N PRO A 579 16.65 -31.12 34.21
CA PRO A 579 15.22 -31.43 34.38
C PRO A 579 14.35 -30.22 34.74
N LEU A 580 14.83 -29.33 35.63
CA LEU A 580 14.06 -28.17 36.11
C LEU A 580 13.79 -27.11 35.03
N VAL A 581 14.55 -27.10 33.93
CA VAL A 581 14.31 -26.15 32.83
C VAL A 581 13.41 -26.72 31.75
N CYS A 582 13.04 -28.01 31.82
CA CYS A 582 12.15 -28.64 30.85
C CYS A 582 10.75 -27.99 30.78
N PRO A 583 10.04 -27.69 31.89
CA PRO A 583 8.67 -27.16 31.79
C PRO A 583 8.53 -25.87 30.97
N PRO A 584 9.45 -24.88 31.07
CA PRO A 584 9.47 -23.75 30.13
C PRO A 584 9.67 -24.11 28.64
N PHE A 585 10.31 -25.23 28.32
CA PHE A 585 10.44 -25.71 26.94
C PHE A 585 9.28 -26.63 26.51
N ASN A 586 8.29 -26.84 27.39
CA ASN A 586 7.15 -27.76 27.26
C ASN A 586 7.56 -29.23 27.04
#